data_AF-A0A959DHY5-F1
#
_entry.id   AF-A0A959DHY5-F1
#
_cell.length_a   1.000
_cell.length_b   1.000
_cell.length_c   1.000
_cell.angle_alpha   90.00
_cell.angle_beta   90.00
_cell.angle_gamma   90.00
#
_symmetry.space_group_name_H-M   'P 1'
#
loop_
_entity.id
_entity.type
_entity.pdbx_description
1 polymer ?
#
loop_
_entity_poly.entity_id
_entity_poly.type
_entity_poly.pdbx_seq_one_letter_code
_entity_poly.pdbx_strand_id
1 'polypeptide(L)'
;METMIAKSTYLLSAMLLLLLTPVARAQPEAPVEIARRYLAEQREKWQLDEADISDFRVTDQYQTKHNGLTHIYLVQQHDGIELFNAISGLHITEEGRVAFATNRFTPGLASKVNTTRPLLSASEAIKSAAAYLGLPAAGELPLKAQKGDRLFTYAGGTISDSDIQAQLVYQLMPGEAARLAWRLAIDRPDDANYWNLRIDALTGAVL
;
A
#
# COMPACT_ATOMS: atom_id res chain seq x y z
N MET A 1 -50.37 44.06 48.18
CA MET A 1 -50.88 42.77 47.70
C MET A 1 -51.20 42.96 46.23
N GLU A 2 -50.53 42.42 45.21
CA GLU A 2 -49.46 41.43 45.05
C GLU A 2 -49.04 41.51 43.56
N THR A 3 -47.77 41.18 43.27
CA THR A 3 -47.24 40.50 42.05
C THR A 3 -47.34 41.22 40.67
N MET A 4 -46.35 41.23 39.75
CA MET A 4 -45.16 40.41 39.51
C MET A 4 -44.01 41.22 38.86
N ILE A 5 -42.82 41.08 39.43
CA ILE A 5 -41.50 41.58 38.96
C ILE A 5 -40.84 40.62 37.93
N ALA A 6 -41.54 39.61 37.40
CA ALA A 6 -40.91 38.41 36.85
C ALA A 6 -40.82 38.32 35.31
N LYS A 7 -40.55 39.39 34.55
CA LYS A 7 -40.33 39.25 33.08
C LYS A 7 -38.94 39.65 32.59
N SER A 8 -38.16 40.40 33.37
CA SER A 8 -36.82 40.84 32.95
C SER A 8 -35.70 39.84 33.30
N THR A 9 -35.95 38.85 34.16
CA THR A 9 -34.95 37.88 34.61
C THR A 9 -34.75 36.71 33.65
N TYR A 10 -35.74 36.38 32.80
CA TYR A 10 -35.64 35.24 31.88
C TYR A 10 -34.79 35.50 30.62
N LEU A 11 -34.58 36.77 30.25
CA LEU A 11 -33.72 37.13 29.11
C LEU A 11 -32.22 37.05 29.44
N LEU A 12 -31.82 37.27 30.71
CA LEU A 12 -30.44 37.09 31.15
C LEU A 12 -30.08 35.61 31.36
N SER A 13 -31.04 34.77 31.74
CA SER A 13 -30.83 33.33 31.94
C SER A 13 -30.68 32.56 30.61
N ALA A 14 -31.30 33.04 29.52
CA ALA A 14 -31.16 32.43 28.20
C ALA A 14 -29.82 32.76 27.51
N MET A 15 -29.20 33.90 27.84
CA MET A 15 -27.92 34.31 27.27
C MET A 15 -26.70 33.67 27.98
N LEU A 16 -26.89 33.17 29.21
CA LEU A 16 -25.83 32.50 29.99
C LEU A 16 -25.73 30.99 29.71
N LEU A 17 -26.77 30.37 29.11
CA LEU A 17 -26.76 28.95 28.74
C LEU A 17 -26.08 28.66 27.38
N LEU A 18 -25.80 29.68 26.55
CA LEU A 18 -25.15 29.51 25.25
C LEU A 18 -23.62 29.34 25.32
N LEU A 19 -23.02 29.49 26.51
CA LEU A 19 -21.56 29.47 26.71
C LEU A 19 -21.02 28.11 27.19
N LEU A 20 -21.87 27.09 27.30
CA LEU A 20 -21.51 25.74 27.72
C LEU A 20 -21.48 24.73 26.57
N THR A 21 -21.31 25.17 25.32
CA THR A 21 -20.97 24.24 24.24
C THR A 21 -19.59 23.66 24.56
N PRO A 22 -19.45 22.36 24.83
CA PRO A 22 -18.13 21.77 24.99
C PRO A 22 -17.36 22.07 23.70
N VAL A 23 -16.23 22.77 23.82
CA VAL A 23 -15.30 22.91 22.71
C VAL A 23 -14.93 21.48 22.32
N ALA A 24 -15.49 21.00 21.22
CA ALA A 24 -15.16 19.70 20.68
C ALA A 24 -13.66 19.73 20.39
N ARG A 25 -12.88 19.01 21.21
CA ARG A 25 -11.47 18.83 20.93
C ARG A 25 -11.39 17.98 19.68
N ALA A 26 -11.02 18.60 18.56
CA ALA A 26 -10.67 17.86 17.36
C ALA A 26 -9.56 16.87 17.72
N GLN A 27 -9.81 15.58 17.50
CA GLN A 27 -8.76 14.58 17.63
C GLN A 27 -7.69 14.84 16.56
N PRO A 28 -6.40 14.57 16.84
CA PRO A 28 -5.38 14.66 15.81
C PRO A 28 -5.76 13.80 14.60
N GLU A 29 -5.67 14.40 13.41
CA GLU A 29 -5.94 13.70 12.14
C GLU A 29 -5.02 12.46 12.04
N ALA A 30 -5.58 11.32 11.63
CA ALA A 30 -4.79 10.11 11.48
C ALA A 30 -3.72 10.29 10.38
N PRO A 31 -2.49 9.78 10.53
CA PRO A 31 -1.41 9.96 9.55
C PRO A 31 -1.77 9.56 8.12
N VAL A 32 -2.60 8.53 7.95
CA VAL A 32 -3.09 8.10 6.64
C VAL A 32 -4.03 9.10 5.97
N GLU A 33 -4.82 9.84 6.75
CA GLU A 33 -5.72 10.88 6.21
C GLU A 33 -4.93 12.14 5.86
N ILE A 34 -3.94 12.52 6.69
CA ILE A 34 -2.96 13.56 6.36
C ILE A 34 -2.26 13.21 5.03
N ALA A 35 -1.86 11.95 4.87
CA ALA A 35 -1.20 11.49 3.66
C ALA A 35 -2.12 11.54 2.45
N ARG A 36 -3.36 11.05 2.56
CA ARG A 36 -4.37 11.11 1.49
C ARG A 36 -4.62 12.54 1.03
N ARG A 37 -4.82 13.46 1.98
CA ARG A 37 -5.00 14.89 1.68
C ARG A 37 -3.76 15.49 1.02
N TYR A 38 -2.57 15.19 1.52
CA TYR A 38 -1.32 15.67 0.91
C TYR A 38 -1.13 15.15 -0.52
N LEU A 39 -1.40 13.87 -0.78
CA LEU A 39 -1.38 13.32 -2.14
C LEU A 39 -2.35 14.08 -3.05
N ALA A 40 -3.58 14.34 -2.57
CA ALA A 40 -4.59 15.10 -3.31
C ALA A 40 -4.14 16.53 -3.65
N GLU A 41 -3.50 17.22 -2.71
CA GLU A 41 -2.92 18.56 -2.88
C GLU A 41 -1.73 18.57 -3.85
N GLN A 42 -0.95 17.48 -3.93
CA GLN A 42 0.24 17.38 -4.78
C GLN A 42 -0.02 16.76 -6.16
N ARG A 43 -1.26 16.36 -6.49
CA ARG A 43 -1.59 15.68 -7.75
C ARG A 43 -1.09 16.39 -9.00
N GLU A 44 -1.32 17.69 -9.11
CA GLU A 44 -0.88 18.49 -10.27
C GLU A 44 0.64 18.46 -10.43
N LYS A 45 1.38 18.67 -9.32
CA LYS A 45 2.85 18.64 -9.30
C LYS A 45 3.41 17.27 -9.70
N TRP A 46 2.73 16.21 -9.31
CA TRP A 46 3.18 14.83 -9.55
C TRP A 46 2.49 14.16 -10.74
N GLN A 47 1.66 14.90 -11.46
CA GLN A 47 0.89 14.42 -12.62
C GLN A 47 0.04 13.20 -12.30
N LEU A 48 -0.42 13.07 -11.06
CA LEU A 48 -1.27 11.97 -10.61
C LEU A 48 -2.74 12.31 -10.86
N ASP A 49 -3.52 11.35 -11.32
CA ASP A 49 -4.96 11.47 -11.37
C ASP A 49 -5.61 11.08 -10.03
N GLU A 50 -6.94 11.13 -9.95
CA GLU A 50 -7.66 10.71 -8.74
C GLU A 50 -7.57 9.20 -8.49
N ALA A 51 -7.54 8.39 -9.55
CA ALA A 51 -7.46 6.94 -9.44
C ALA A 51 -6.10 6.53 -8.85
N ASP A 52 -5.01 7.20 -9.24
CA ASP A 52 -3.64 6.94 -8.79
C ASP A 52 -3.45 7.08 -7.27
N ILE A 53 -4.28 7.88 -6.60
CA ILE A 53 -4.21 8.13 -5.15
C ILE A 53 -5.42 7.57 -4.38
N SER A 54 -6.36 6.96 -5.08
CA SER A 54 -7.54 6.34 -4.48
C SER A 54 -7.23 4.96 -3.91
N ASP A 55 -6.32 4.23 -4.55
CA ASP A 55 -5.93 2.86 -4.21
C ASP A 55 -4.44 2.77 -3.84
N PHE A 56 -4.18 2.81 -2.54
CA PHE A 56 -2.85 2.59 -1.98
C PHE A 56 -2.96 1.81 -0.67
N ARG A 57 -1.89 1.13 -0.31
CA ARG A 57 -1.78 0.45 0.98
C ARG A 57 -0.69 1.08 1.82
N VAL A 58 -0.97 1.32 3.09
CA VAL A 58 0.06 1.66 4.08
C VAL A 58 0.94 0.42 4.30
N THR A 59 2.22 0.52 3.98
CA THR A 59 3.20 -0.55 4.24
C THR A 59 3.73 -0.48 5.66
N ASP A 60 4.06 0.73 6.10
CA ASP A 60 4.71 0.99 7.38
C ASP A 60 4.26 2.34 7.92
N GLN A 61 4.10 2.39 9.25
CA GLN A 61 3.82 3.63 9.97
C GLN A 61 4.50 3.56 11.34
N TYR A 62 5.39 4.52 11.63
CA TYR A 62 6.05 4.60 12.93
C TYR A 62 6.47 6.02 13.27
N GLN A 63 6.55 6.32 14.57
CA GLN A 63 7.04 7.60 15.06
C GLN A 63 8.48 7.47 15.55
N THR A 64 9.32 8.41 15.15
CA THR A 64 10.72 8.49 15.56
C THR A 64 10.85 9.21 16.90
N LYS A 65 11.41 8.54 17.90
CA LYS A 65 11.47 9.04 19.29
C LYS A 65 12.27 10.33 19.47
N HIS A 66 13.33 10.54 18.70
CA HIS A 66 14.26 11.65 18.95
C HIS A 66 13.77 13.01 18.40
N ASN A 67 12.78 13.03 17.51
CA ASN A 67 12.28 14.25 16.89
C ASN A 67 10.75 14.27 16.67
N GLY A 68 10.03 13.24 17.11
CA GLY A 68 8.57 13.19 17.03
C GLY A 68 8.00 12.96 15.62
N LEU A 69 8.83 12.82 14.57
CA LEU A 69 8.34 12.64 13.20
C LEU A 69 7.63 11.30 13.03
N THR A 70 6.42 11.35 12.49
CA THR A 70 5.71 10.15 12.02
C THR A 70 6.10 9.88 10.57
N HIS A 71 6.66 8.70 10.31
CA HIS A 71 6.94 8.20 8.98
C HIS A 71 5.78 7.31 8.54
N ILE A 72 5.22 7.55 7.36
CA ILE A 72 4.22 6.68 6.74
C ILE A 72 4.65 6.37 5.32
N TYR A 73 4.61 5.09 4.94
CA TYR A 73 4.97 4.61 3.61
C TYR A 73 3.76 3.99 2.94
N LEU A 74 3.52 4.40 1.69
CA LEU A 74 2.38 4.00 0.89
C LEU A 74 2.89 3.29 -0.36
N VAL A 75 2.34 2.12 -0.67
CA VAL A 75 2.56 1.46 -1.97
C VAL A 75 1.35 1.71 -2.86
N GLN A 76 1.59 2.18 -4.08
CA GLN A 76 0.52 2.37 -5.07
C GLN A 76 -0.10 1.02 -5.45
N GLN A 77 -1.42 0.99 -5.60
CA GLN A 77 -2.14 -0.19 -6.04
C GLN A 77 -3.06 0.14 -7.22
N HIS A 78 -3.47 -0.90 -7.92
CA HIS A 78 -4.62 -0.86 -8.81
C HIS A 78 -5.42 -2.14 -8.64
N ASP A 79 -6.72 -2.02 -8.37
CA ASP A 79 -7.60 -3.12 -7.96
C ASP A 79 -7.05 -3.91 -6.75
N GLY A 80 -6.36 -3.21 -5.84
CA GLY A 80 -5.69 -3.75 -4.65
C GLY A 80 -4.46 -4.62 -4.96
N ILE A 81 -3.96 -4.62 -6.20
CA ILE A 81 -2.71 -5.29 -6.60
C ILE A 81 -1.61 -4.24 -6.57
N GLU A 82 -0.53 -4.53 -5.86
CA GLU A 82 0.58 -3.59 -5.66
C GLU A 82 1.38 -3.39 -6.93
N LEU A 83 1.70 -2.14 -7.26
CA LEU A 83 2.77 -1.84 -8.21
C LEU A 83 4.12 -1.98 -7.49
N PHE A 84 4.91 -2.94 -7.94
CA PHE A 84 6.21 -3.24 -7.34
C PHE A 84 7.11 -2.01 -7.32
N ASN A 85 7.68 -1.70 -6.15
CA ASN A 85 8.54 -0.55 -5.88
C ASN A 85 7.92 0.85 -6.06
N ALA A 86 6.60 0.96 -6.28
CA ALA A 86 5.90 2.25 -6.30
C ALA A 86 5.58 2.75 -4.89
N ILE A 87 6.63 2.96 -4.09
CA ILE A 87 6.53 3.33 -2.68
C ILE A 87 6.79 4.83 -2.51
N SER A 88 5.82 5.53 -1.94
CA SER A 88 5.88 6.95 -1.58
C SER A 88 5.94 7.08 -0.06
N GLY A 89 6.85 7.91 0.44
CA GLY A 89 7.04 8.14 1.87
C GLY A 89 6.62 9.55 2.25
N LEU A 90 5.89 9.71 3.36
CA LEU A 90 5.57 11.00 3.95
C LEU A 90 6.06 11.06 5.39
N HIS A 91 6.56 12.24 5.78
CA HIS A 91 7.12 12.49 7.09
C HIS A 91 6.39 13.66 7.73
N ILE A 92 5.64 13.36 8.79
CA ILE A 92 4.62 14.22 9.38
C ILE A 92 5.10 14.69 10.75
N THR A 93 5.04 16.00 10.99
CA THR A 93 5.37 16.62 12.29
C THR A 93 4.29 16.31 13.34
N GLU A 94 4.58 16.52 14.62
CA GLU A 94 3.60 16.32 15.70
C GLU A 94 2.37 17.21 15.54
N GLU A 95 2.49 18.34 14.85
CA GLU A 95 1.38 19.25 14.53
C GLU A 95 0.56 18.80 13.29
N GLY A 96 0.86 17.63 12.71
CA GLY A 96 0.13 17.10 11.56
C GLY A 96 0.52 17.70 10.20
N ARG A 97 1.69 18.34 10.11
CA ARG A 97 2.20 18.93 8.85
C ARG A 97 3.13 17.96 8.14
N VAL A 98 3.01 17.83 6.82
CA VAL A 98 4.00 17.07 6.03
C VAL A 98 5.27 17.89 5.88
N ALA A 99 6.34 17.49 6.57
CA ALA A 99 7.64 18.14 6.52
C ALA A 99 8.44 17.75 5.28
N PHE A 100 8.33 16.48 4.86
CA PHE A 100 8.99 15.96 3.67
C PHE A 100 8.16 14.84 3.06
N ALA A 101 8.19 14.73 1.73
CA ALA A 101 7.54 13.66 1.00
C ALA A 101 8.37 13.23 -0.21
N THR A 102 8.35 11.94 -0.47
CA THR A 102 8.87 11.33 -1.71
C THR A 102 7.71 10.70 -2.46
N ASN A 103 7.76 10.74 -3.79
CA ASN A 103 6.75 10.13 -4.63
C ASN A 103 7.38 9.15 -5.63
N ARG A 104 6.82 7.94 -5.69
CA ARG A 104 7.11 6.94 -6.72
C ARG A 104 5.84 6.35 -7.35
N PHE A 105 4.69 7.00 -7.14
CA PHE A 105 3.46 6.60 -7.81
C PHE A 105 3.60 6.87 -9.31
N THR A 106 3.09 5.95 -10.10
CA THR A 106 3.05 6.03 -11.56
C THR A 106 1.77 6.75 -11.97
N PRO A 107 1.87 7.88 -12.71
CA PRO A 107 0.73 8.55 -13.32
C PRO A 107 -0.11 7.64 -14.21
N GLY A 108 -1.42 7.68 -14.07
CA GLY A 108 -2.38 6.97 -14.91
C GLY A 108 -2.23 5.45 -14.87
N LEU A 109 -1.88 4.88 -13.71
CA LEU A 109 -1.58 3.44 -13.58
C LEU A 109 -2.71 2.56 -14.14
N ALA A 110 -3.97 2.92 -13.87
CA ALA A 110 -5.14 2.17 -14.34
C ALA A 110 -5.18 2.02 -15.88
N SER A 111 -4.63 2.97 -16.62
CA SER A 111 -4.56 2.91 -18.10
C SER A 111 -3.36 2.11 -18.63
N LYS A 112 -2.39 1.82 -17.75
CA LYS A 112 -1.11 1.18 -18.10
C LYS A 112 -1.11 -0.32 -17.80
N VAL A 113 -2.03 -0.82 -16.98
CA VAL A 113 -2.12 -2.24 -16.65
C VAL A 113 -2.66 -3.07 -17.82
N ASN A 114 -2.11 -4.27 -18.00
CA ASN A 114 -2.54 -5.17 -19.08
C ASN A 114 -3.73 -6.06 -18.71
N THR A 115 -3.85 -6.45 -17.44
CA THR A 115 -4.91 -7.31 -16.90
C THR A 115 -4.86 -7.27 -15.37
N THR A 116 -5.97 -7.58 -14.71
CA THR A 116 -6.05 -7.77 -13.26
C THR A 116 -6.12 -9.25 -12.86
N ARG A 117 -6.25 -10.14 -13.85
CA ARG A 117 -6.42 -11.58 -13.65
C ARG A 117 -5.23 -12.35 -14.24
N PRO A 118 -4.54 -13.17 -13.42
CA PRO A 118 -3.46 -14.01 -13.92
C PRO A 118 -4.02 -15.18 -14.74
N LEU A 119 -3.31 -15.58 -15.80
CA LEU A 119 -3.60 -16.81 -16.55
C LEU A 119 -2.83 -17.98 -15.94
N LEU A 120 -1.59 -17.74 -15.51
CA LEU A 120 -0.77 -18.71 -14.81
C LEU A 120 -0.99 -18.63 -13.31
N SER A 121 -1.11 -19.79 -12.67
CA SER A 121 -1.09 -19.93 -11.23
C SER A 121 0.28 -19.59 -10.64
N ALA A 122 0.32 -19.33 -9.33
CA ALA A 122 1.56 -19.13 -8.59
C ALA A 122 2.53 -20.33 -8.71
N SER A 123 2.01 -21.57 -8.70
CA SER A 123 2.83 -22.79 -8.88
C SER A 123 3.46 -22.87 -10.27
N GLU A 124 2.71 -22.53 -11.33
CA GLU A 124 3.25 -22.46 -12.70
C GLU A 124 4.31 -21.37 -12.86
N ALA A 125 4.14 -20.23 -12.19
CA ALA A 125 5.14 -19.18 -12.15
C ALA A 125 6.43 -19.62 -11.44
N ILE A 126 6.33 -20.38 -10.34
CA ILE A 126 7.49 -20.97 -9.65
C ILE A 126 8.23 -21.94 -10.58
N LYS A 127 7.50 -22.79 -11.31
CA LYS A 127 8.10 -23.70 -12.32
C LYS A 127 8.84 -22.92 -13.41
N SER A 128 8.25 -21.82 -13.89
CA SER A 128 8.88 -20.94 -14.89
C SER A 128 10.15 -20.27 -14.36
N ALA A 129 10.14 -19.81 -13.11
CA ALA A 129 11.29 -19.25 -12.43
C ALA A 129 12.43 -20.28 -12.28
N ALA A 130 12.11 -21.50 -11.83
CA ALA A 130 13.08 -22.58 -11.70
C ALA A 130 13.73 -22.92 -13.06
N ALA A 131 12.93 -23.01 -14.12
CA ALA A 131 13.43 -23.24 -15.46
C ALA A 131 14.35 -22.12 -15.96
N TYR A 132 13.99 -20.86 -15.72
CA TYR A 132 14.84 -19.71 -16.08
C TYR A 132 16.19 -19.72 -15.36
N LEU A 133 16.21 -20.13 -14.08
CA LEU A 133 17.43 -20.23 -13.29
C LEU A 133 18.26 -21.49 -13.58
N GLY A 134 17.81 -22.37 -14.48
CA GLY A 134 18.47 -23.64 -14.78
C GLY A 134 18.43 -24.65 -13.63
N LEU A 135 17.46 -24.52 -12.72
CA LEU A 135 17.27 -25.44 -11.60
C LEU A 135 16.60 -26.73 -12.06
N PRO A 136 16.74 -27.84 -11.29
CA PRO A 136 15.98 -29.06 -11.54
C PRO A 136 14.48 -28.76 -11.66
N ALA A 137 13.79 -29.55 -12.49
CA ALA A 137 12.36 -29.39 -12.68
C ALA A 137 11.64 -29.42 -11.32
N ALA A 138 10.98 -28.30 -10.98
CA ALA A 138 10.19 -28.21 -9.77
C ALA A 138 9.01 -29.19 -9.90
N GLY A 139 9.01 -30.23 -9.06
CA GLY A 139 7.84 -31.09 -8.90
C GLY A 139 6.65 -30.30 -8.31
N GLU A 140 5.58 -31.01 -7.95
CA GLU A 140 4.49 -30.38 -7.20
C GLU A 140 4.99 -29.97 -5.81
N LEU A 141 4.99 -28.66 -5.54
CA LEU A 141 5.39 -28.11 -4.25
C LEU A 141 4.17 -28.02 -3.32
N PRO A 142 4.25 -28.51 -2.07
CA PRO A 142 3.17 -28.36 -1.11
C PRO A 142 2.82 -26.91 -0.82
N LEU A 143 1.53 -26.56 -0.89
CA LEU A 143 1.01 -25.26 -0.43
C LEU A 143 0.97 -25.24 1.10
N LYS A 144 1.67 -24.28 1.72
CA LYS A 144 1.73 -24.11 3.18
C LYS A 144 0.76 -23.05 3.69
N ALA A 145 0.59 -21.96 2.94
CA ALA A 145 -0.31 -20.88 3.30
C ALA A 145 -0.83 -20.14 2.07
N GLN A 146 -2.01 -19.55 2.21
CA GLN A 146 -2.62 -18.71 1.18
C GLN A 146 -3.35 -17.56 1.86
N LYS A 147 -3.18 -16.35 1.33
CA LYS A 147 -3.91 -15.15 1.75
C LYS A 147 -4.63 -14.56 0.55
N GLY A 148 -5.94 -14.78 0.50
CA GLY A 148 -6.77 -14.39 -0.65
C GLY A 148 -6.34 -15.13 -1.92
N ASP A 149 -6.42 -14.45 -3.04
CA ASP A 149 -6.07 -14.95 -4.38
C ASP A 149 -4.74 -14.39 -4.91
N ARG A 150 -3.99 -13.67 -4.07
CA ARG A 150 -2.83 -12.87 -4.48
C ARG A 150 -1.54 -13.24 -3.76
N LEU A 151 -1.58 -14.07 -2.72
CA LEU A 151 -0.39 -14.42 -1.96
C LEU A 151 -0.43 -15.89 -1.55
N PHE A 152 0.57 -16.63 -2.00
CA PHE A 152 0.71 -18.06 -1.78
C PHE A 152 2.10 -18.34 -1.22
N THR A 153 2.19 -19.27 -0.29
CA THR A 153 3.46 -19.74 0.26
C THR A 153 3.56 -21.23 0.03
N TYR A 154 4.57 -21.66 -0.71
CA TYR A 154 4.88 -23.05 -1.01
C TYR A 154 6.14 -23.49 -0.26
N ALA A 155 6.26 -24.77 0.04
CA ALA A 155 7.54 -25.34 0.47
C ALA A 155 8.57 -25.24 -0.67
N GLY A 156 9.84 -24.98 -0.34
CA GLY A 156 10.91 -24.81 -1.33
C GLY A 156 11.30 -26.08 -2.10
N GLY A 157 11.05 -27.26 -1.52
CA GLY A 157 11.36 -28.54 -2.15
C GLY A 157 12.85 -28.68 -2.46
N THR A 158 13.18 -29.10 -3.69
CA THR A 158 14.58 -29.23 -4.14
C THR A 158 15.11 -27.98 -4.84
N ILE A 159 14.26 -26.96 -5.05
CA ILE A 159 14.64 -25.76 -5.81
C ILE A 159 14.95 -24.57 -4.90
N SER A 160 14.58 -24.64 -3.61
CA SER A 160 14.87 -23.58 -2.66
C SER A 160 15.06 -24.10 -1.23
N ASP A 161 16.03 -23.55 -0.51
CA ASP A 161 16.29 -23.81 0.91
C ASP A 161 15.26 -23.14 1.84
N SER A 162 14.51 -22.17 1.31
CA SER A 162 13.47 -21.43 2.01
C SER A 162 12.08 -21.70 1.41
N ASP A 163 11.02 -21.40 2.17
CA ASP A 163 9.66 -21.36 1.62
C ASP A 163 9.57 -20.30 0.51
N ILE A 164 8.88 -20.64 -0.58
CA ILE A 164 8.71 -19.75 -1.72
C ILE A 164 7.38 -19.01 -1.58
N GLN A 165 7.47 -17.72 -1.31
CA GLN A 165 6.31 -16.84 -1.33
C GLN A 165 6.11 -16.25 -2.73
N ALA A 166 4.96 -16.50 -3.33
CA ALA A 166 4.54 -15.95 -4.61
C ALA A 166 3.42 -14.93 -4.39
N GLN A 167 3.70 -13.66 -4.66
CA GLN A 167 2.76 -12.54 -4.55
C GLN A 167 2.40 -11.99 -5.93
N LEU A 168 1.11 -11.80 -6.21
CA LEU A 168 0.65 -11.12 -7.40
C LEU A 168 0.90 -9.61 -7.27
N VAL A 169 1.61 -9.03 -8.24
CA VAL A 169 2.00 -7.62 -8.31
C VAL A 169 1.91 -7.11 -9.75
N TYR A 170 1.96 -5.80 -9.95
CA TYR A 170 2.33 -5.20 -11.23
C TYR A 170 3.83 -4.92 -11.27
N GLN A 171 4.46 -5.18 -12.41
CA GLN A 171 5.83 -4.78 -12.72
C GLN A 171 5.79 -3.69 -13.79
N LEU A 172 6.34 -2.51 -13.49
CA LEU A 172 6.51 -1.45 -14.48
C LEU A 172 7.61 -1.84 -15.47
N MET A 173 7.30 -1.79 -16.76
CA MET A 173 8.21 -2.12 -17.86
C MET A 173 8.82 -0.84 -18.46
N PRO A 174 9.93 -0.95 -19.23
CA PRO A 174 10.37 0.13 -20.10
C PRO A 174 9.22 0.60 -21.01
N GLY A 175 9.03 1.91 -21.13
CA GLY A 175 7.89 2.48 -21.87
C GLY A 175 6.59 2.60 -21.06
N GLU A 176 6.67 2.47 -19.73
CA GLU A 176 5.59 2.73 -18.76
C GLU A 176 4.39 1.77 -18.77
N ALA A 177 4.43 0.67 -19.52
CA ALA A 177 3.43 -0.38 -19.41
C ALA A 177 3.58 -1.13 -18.06
N ALA A 178 2.48 -1.42 -17.38
CA ALA A 178 2.47 -2.20 -16.14
C ALA A 178 1.97 -3.62 -16.44
N ARG A 179 2.81 -4.62 -16.20
CA ARG A 179 2.48 -6.03 -16.45
C ARG A 179 2.14 -6.75 -15.16
N LEU A 180 1.01 -7.46 -15.15
CA LEU A 180 0.68 -8.37 -14.06
C LEU A 180 1.72 -9.50 -13.97
N ALA A 181 2.25 -9.72 -12.78
CA ALA A 181 3.34 -10.66 -12.54
C ALA A 181 3.24 -11.33 -11.17
N TRP A 182 3.80 -12.53 -11.05
CA TRP A 182 4.10 -13.17 -9.77
C TRP A 182 5.50 -12.75 -9.32
N ARG A 183 5.58 -12.00 -8.22
CA ARG A 183 6.82 -11.75 -7.48
C ARG A 183 7.10 -12.93 -6.59
N LEU A 184 8.26 -13.56 -6.76
CA LEU A 184 8.71 -14.65 -5.93
C LEU A 184 10.21 -14.57 -5.68
N ALA A 185 10.68 -15.32 -4.70
CA ALA A 185 12.11 -15.47 -4.45
C ALA A 185 12.51 -16.93 -4.36
N ILE A 186 13.68 -17.25 -4.90
CA ILE A 186 14.31 -18.57 -4.81
C ILE A 186 15.66 -18.42 -4.12
N ASP A 187 15.74 -18.98 -2.93
CA ASP A 187 16.96 -19.15 -2.13
C ASP A 187 17.65 -20.44 -2.56
N ARG A 188 18.67 -20.37 -3.41
CA ARG A 188 19.20 -21.53 -4.13
C ARG A 188 19.91 -22.52 -3.19
N PRO A 189 19.70 -23.84 -3.32
CA PRO A 189 20.43 -24.83 -2.53
C PRO A 189 21.89 -25.03 -2.95
N ASP A 190 22.24 -24.67 -4.19
CA ASP A 190 23.54 -24.94 -4.81
C ASP A 190 24.54 -23.78 -4.72
N ASP A 191 24.09 -22.59 -4.30
CA ASP A 191 24.94 -21.41 -4.08
C ASP A 191 24.33 -20.46 -3.03
N ALA A 192 24.99 -19.33 -2.76
CA ALA A 192 24.52 -18.35 -1.78
C ALA A 192 23.57 -17.28 -2.37
N ASN A 193 23.00 -17.51 -3.56
CA ASN A 193 22.18 -16.51 -4.24
C ASN A 193 20.70 -16.59 -3.83
N TYR A 194 20.15 -15.40 -3.55
CA TYR A 194 18.73 -15.19 -3.29
C TYR A 194 18.09 -14.42 -4.45
N TRP A 195 17.44 -15.15 -5.36
CA TRP A 195 16.91 -14.58 -6.60
C TRP A 195 15.50 -14.05 -6.42
N ASN A 196 15.35 -12.71 -6.44
CA ASN A 196 14.03 -12.08 -6.52
C ASN A 196 13.62 -11.90 -7.99
N LEU A 197 12.51 -12.52 -8.37
CA LEU A 197 12.05 -12.59 -9.75
C LEU A 197 10.62 -12.06 -9.87
N ARG A 198 10.32 -11.46 -11.03
CA ARG A 198 8.96 -11.18 -11.46
C ARG A 198 8.69 -12.04 -12.68
N ILE A 199 7.68 -12.90 -12.56
CA ILE A 199 7.27 -13.80 -13.63
C ILE A 199 5.97 -13.29 -14.21
N ASP A 200 5.96 -12.91 -15.49
CA ASP A 200 4.78 -12.44 -16.20
C ASP A 200 3.62 -13.44 -16.01
N ALA A 201 2.51 -12.96 -15.43
CA ALA A 201 1.40 -13.81 -14.99
C ALA A 201 0.55 -14.34 -16.16
N LEU A 202 0.87 -13.96 -17.40
CA LEU A 202 0.24 -14.47 -18.61
C LEU A 202 1.14 -15.42 -19.38
N THR A 203 2.44 -15.13 -19.44
CA THR A 203 3.38 -15.81 -20.35
C THR A 203 4.42 -16.68 -19.65
N GLY A 204 4.67 -16.48 -18.35
CA GLY A 204 5.72 -17.17 -17.62
C GLY A 204 7.13 -16.61 -17.88
N ALA A 205 7.25 -15.56 -18.68
CA ALA A 205 8.54 -14.90 -18.94
C ALA A 205 9.03 -14.14 -17.70
N VAL A 206 10.35 -14.11 -17.48
CA VAL A 206 10.96 -13.25 -16.47
C VAL A 206 10.97 -11.80 -16.94
N LEU A 207 10.57 -10.88 -16.07
CA LEU A 207 10.48 -9.42 -16.31
C LEU A 207 11.60 -8.62 -15.63
#